data_AF-A0A7G2IL73-F1
#
_entry.id   AF-A0A7G2IL73-F1
#
_cell.length_a   1.000
_cell.length_b   1.000
_cell.length_c   1.000
_cell.angle_alpha   90.00
_cell.angle_beta   90.00
_cell.angle_gamma   90.00
#
_symmetry.space_group_name_H-M   'P 1'
#
loop_
_entity.id
_entity.type
_entity.pdbx_description
1 polymer ?
#
loop_
_entity_poly.entity_id
_entity_poly.type
_entity_poly.pdbx_seq_one_letter_code
_entity_poly.pdbx_strand_id
1 'polypeptide(L)' 'MTIALVNDEAFSAWLFQRTPAARWGNPEELIGAAVYLAAPASDFVNGHLLFVDGGMLAAV' A
#
# COMPACT_ATOMS: atom_id res chain seq x y z
N MET A 1 -5.28 13.85 4.01
CA MET A 1 -3.94 14.49 4.12
C MET A 1 -3.18 14.54 2.79
N THR A 2 -3.54 13.76 1.75
CA THR A 2 -2.85 13.77 0.44
C THR A 2 -3.66 14.42 -0.69
N ILE A 3 -4.70 15.19 -0.37
CA ILE A 3 -5.66 15.76 -1.34
C ILE A 3 -4.98 16.57 -2.45
N ALA A 4 -3.91 17.31 -2.15
CA ALA A 4 -3.18 18.07 -3.16
C ALA A 4 -2.55 17.16 -4.24
N LEU A 5 -2.04 15.98 -3.87
CA LEU A 5 -1.47 15.00 -4.81
C LEU A 5 -2.55 14.21 -5.55
N VAL A 6 -3.65 13.89 -4.87
CA VAL A 6 -4.79 13.19 -5.48
C VAL A 6 -5.44 14.08 -6.55
N ASN A 7 -5.53 15.39 -6.32
CA ASN A 7 -6.08 16.36 -7.27
C ASN A 7 -5.11 16.75 -8.39
N ASP A 8 -3.83 16.35 -8.31
CA ASP A 8 -2.89 16.49 -9.41
C ASP A 8 -3.08 15.30 -10.37
N GLU A 9 -3.69 15.57 -11.51
CA GLU A 9 -3.98 14.57 -12.53
C GLU A 9 -2.72 13.92 -13.10
N ALA A 10 -1.65 14.71 -13.30
CA ALA A 10 -0.39 14.20 -13.84
C ALA A 10 0.27 13.26 -12.84
N PHE A 11 0.26 13.62 -11.56
CA PHE A 11 0.77 12.77 -10.49
C PHE A 11 -0.05 11.47 -10.36
N SER A 12 -1.37 11.56 -10.36
CA SER A 12 -2.24 10.38 -10.26
C SER A 12 -2.08 9.46 -11.46
N ALA A 13 -1.97 9.99 -12.68
CA ALA A 13 -1.71 9.19 -13.88
C ALA A 13 -0.36 8.45 -13.79
N TRP A 14 0.70 9.14 -13.36
CA TRP A 14 2.00 8.50 -13.11
C TRP A 14 1.89 7.39 -12.06
N LEU A 15 1.22 7.64 -10.93
CA LEU A 15 1.03 6.67 -9.87
C LEU A 15 0.33 5.41 -10.37
N PHE A 16 -0.74 5.55 -11.16
CA PHE A 16 -1.52 4.43 -11.67
C PHE A 16 -0.72 3.60 -12.69
N GLN A 17 0.16 4.23 -13.47
CA GLN A 17 1.05 3.51 -14.38
C GLN A 17 2.13 2.74 -13.62
N ARG A 18 2.65 3.31 -12.53
CA ARG A 18 3.76 2.69 -11.77
C ARG A 18 3.30 1.61 -10.78
N THR A 19 2.04 1.66 -10.36
CA THR A 19 1.46 0.74 -9.38
C THR A 19 0.61 -0.31 -10.10
N PRO A 20 0.92 -1.62 -9.99
CA PRO A 20 0.13 -2.67 -10.63
C PRO A 20 -1.38 -2.64 -10.33
N ALA A 21 -1.78 -2.25 -9.12
CA ALA A 21 -3.19 -2.08 -8.75
C ALA A 21 -3.89 -0.91 -9.48
N ALA A 22 -3.14 -0.04 -10.15
CA ALA A 22 -3.61 1.09 -10.98
C ALA A 22 -4.59 2.05 -10.27
N ARG A 23 -4.42 2.23 -8.95
CA ARG A 23 -5.25 3.12 -8.14
C ARG A 23 -4.51 3.62 -6.91
N TRP A 24 -5.06 4.66 -6.28
CA TRP A 24 -4.70 5.03 -4.92
C TRP A 24 -5.13 3.95 -3.93
N GLY A 25 -4.34 3.75 -2.89
CA GLY A 25 -4.71 2.90 -1.75
C GLY A 25 -5.76 3.58 -0.87
N ASN A 26 -6.66 2.79 -0.30
CA ASN A 26 -7.57 3.24 0.75
C ASN A 26 -6.97 2.93 2.13
N PRO A 27 -7.06 3.83 3.12
CA PRO A 27 -6.50 3.57 4.45
C PRO A 27 -7.04 2.30 5.12
N GLU A 28 -8.29 1.89 4.85
CA GLU A 28 -8.83 0.65 5.43
C GLU A 28 -8.10 -0.61 4.97
N GLU A 29 -7.41 -0.58 3.83
CA GLU A 29 -6.65 -1.71 3.30
C GLU A 29 -5.41 -2.04 4.15
N LEU A 30 -4.99 -1.12 5.03
CA LEU A 30 -3.92 -1.37 6.00
C LEU A 30 -4.39 -2.17 7.22
N ILE A 31 -5.69 -2.20 7.51
CA ILE A 31 -6.23 -2.79 8.73
C ILE A 31 -5.93 -4.29 8.78
N GLY A 32 -6.12 -5.01 7.68
CA GLY A 32 -5.85 -6.44 7.62
C GLY A 32 -4.39 -6.79 7.92
N ALA A 33 -3.45 -6.02 7.36
CA ALA A 33 -2.01 -6.20 7.63
C ALA A 33 -1.66 -5.86 9.08
N ALA A 34 -2.20 -4.78 9.64
CA ALA A 34 -1.99 -4.42 11.04
C ALA A 34 -2.54 -5.49 12.00
N VAL A 35 -3.75 -6.00 11.73
CA VAL A 35 -4.35 -7.09 12.51
C VAL A 35 -3.51 -8.36 12.39
N TYR A 36 -3.08 -8.72 11.18
CA TYR A 36 -2.20 -9.88 10.97
C TYR A 36 -0.94 -9.78 11.82
N LEU A 37 -0.23 -8.66 11.76
CA LEU A 37 1.03 -8.43 12.50
C LEU A 37 0.86 -8.35 14.02
N ALA A 38 -0.37 -8.11 14.51
CA ALA A 38 -0.69 -8.07 15.92
C ALA A 38 -1.33 -9.38 16.44
N ALA A 39 -1.67 -10.30 15.55
CA ALA A 39 -2.39 -11.52 15.89
C ALA A 39 -1.43 -12.71 16.09
N PRO A 40 -1.87 -13.78 16.79
CA PRO A 40 -1.07 -15.01 16.91
C PRO A 40 -0.68 -15.64 15.58
N ALA A 41 -1.40 -15.31 14.50
CA ALA A 41 -1.07 -15.72 13.13
C ALA A 41 0.32 -15.27 12.67
N SER A 42 0.94 -14.30 13.36
CA SER A 42 2.29 -13.81 13.07
C SER A 42 3.31 -14.10 14.18
N ASP A 43 3.05 -15.04 15.11
CA ASP A 43 3.91 -15.29 16.29
C ASP A 43 5.38 -15.59 15.96
N PHE A 44 5.65 -16.12 14.76
CA PHE A 44 7.01 -16.42 14.30
C PHE A 44 7.50 -15.51 13.16
N VAL A 45 6.77 -14.42 12.87
CA VAL A 45 7.19 -13.37 11.92
C VAL A 45 7.81 -12.24 12.71
N ASN A 46 9.12 -12.04 12.56
CA ASN A 46 9.86 -11.01 13.29
C ASN A 46 10.92 -10.36 12.38
N GLY A 47 11.21 -9.07 12.61
CA GLY A 47 12.17 -8.30 11.80
C GLY A 47 11.76 -8.11 10.34
N HIS A 48 10.49 -8.33 9.99
CA HIS A 48 10.00 -8.31 8.61
C HIS A 48 9.23 -7.02 8.29
N LEU A 49 9.31 -6.57 7.04
CA LEU A 49 8.52 -5.47 6.48
C LEU A 49 7.48 -6.03 5.51
N LEU A 50 6.20 -5.89 5.87
CA LEU A 50 5.10 -6.22 4.99
C LEU A 50 4.67 -4.98 4.21
N PHE A 51 4.94 -4.95 2.91
CA PHE A 51 4.51 -3.86 2.03
C PHE A 51 3.07 -4.06 1.58
N VAL A 52 2.24 -3.04 1.79
CA VAL A 52 0.84 -2.98 1.34
C VAL A 52 0.70 -1.78 0.40
N ASP A 53 1.22 -1.93 -0.81
CA ASP A 53 1.49 -0.80 -1.73
C ASP A 53 0.87 -0.98 -3.13
N GLY A 54 -0.03 -1.95 -3.31
CA GLY A 54 -0.62 -2.27 -4.61
C GLY A 54 0.39 -2.83 -5.63
N GLY A 55 1.55 -3.31 -5.16
CA GLY A 55 2.60 -3.91 -5.99
C GLY A 55 3.67 -2.92 -6.48
N MET A 56 3.68 -1.68 -5.99
CA MET A 56 4.59 -0.63 -6.47
C MET A 56 6.06 -1.05 -6.39
N LEU A 57 6.50 -1.64 -5.27
CA LEU A 57 7.89 -2.07 -5.10
C LEU A 57 8.27 -3.33 -5.88
N ALA A 58 7.29 -4.16 -6.23
CA ALA A 58 7.52 -5.39 -6.99
C ALA A 58 7.60 -5.14 -8.51
N ALA A 59 6.99 -4.06 -8.99
CA ALA A 59 7.08 -3.66 -10.39
C ALA A 59 8.48 -3.11 -10.72
N VAL A 60 9.10 -3.68 -11.75
CA VAL A 60 10.34 -3.21 -12.40
C VAL A 60 10.06 -2.14 -13.44
#